data_AF-A0A962VAK4-F1
#
_entry.id   AF-A0A962VAK4-F1
#
_cell.length_a   1.000
_cell.length_b   1.000
_cell.length_c   1.000
_cell.angle_alpha   90.00
_cell.angle_beta   90.00
_cell.angle_gamma   90.00
#
_symmetry.space_group_name_H-M   'P 1'
#
loop_
_entity.id
_entity.type
_entity.pdbx_description
1 polymer ?
#
loop_
_entity_poly.entity_id
_entity_poly.type
_entity_poly.pdbx_seq_one_letter_code
_entity_poly.pdbx_strand_id
1 'polypeptide(L)'
;MPLVIFFSVLLGLFTLELMDPVQIWVIQPITAGIAHVSASLLQLFDSTVHAQGILISNRETGQAVSIQPGCNGVEAMICLTAAVMATPATWRQRLFGLGIGYLAIQALNILRVISLFYLLQWNQVWFEWAHLYLWQALIIL
;
A
#
# COMPACT_ATOMS: atom_id res chain seq x y z
N MET A 1 -22.67 -19.60 4.65
CA MET A 1 -23.08 -18.39 3.91
C MET A 1 -21.85 -17.59 3.54
N PRO A 2 -21.38 -17.63 2.28
CA PRO A 2 -20.15 -16.96 1.84
C PRO A 2 -20.15 -15.46 2.14
N LEU A 3 -21.28 -14.79 1.93
CA LEU A 3 -21.46 -13.37 2.21
C LEU A 3 -21.27 -13.02 3.69
N VAL A 4 -21.76 -13.85 4.61
CA VAL A 4 -21.58 -13.62 6.06
C VAL A 4 -20.11 -13.73 6.44
N ILE A 5 -19.38 -14.69 5.87
CA ILE A 5 -17.93 -14.84 6.10
C ILE A 5 -17.20 -13.62 5.54
N PHE A 6 -17.53 -13.21 4.31
CA PHE A 6 -16.95 -12.05 3.66
C PHE A 6 -17.10 -10.79 4.53
N PHE A 7 -18.33 -10.41 4.89
CA PHE A 7 -18.58 -9.20 5.67
C PHE A 7 -17.99 -9.29 7.08
N SER A 8 -18.04 -10.46 7.73
CA SER A 8 -17.44 -10.63 9.07
C SER A 8 -15.93 -10.43 9.04
N VAL A 9 -15.24 -11.02 8.06
CA VAL A 9 -13.78 -10.89 7.91
C VAL A 9 -13.43 -9.45 7.50
N LEU A 10 -14.17 -8.87 6.56
CA LEU A 10 -13.93 -7.51 6.07
C LEU A 10 -14.05 -6.49 7.21
N LEU A 11 -15.19 -6.48 7.92
CA LEU A 11 -15.42 -5.57 9.04
C LEU A 11 -14.46 -5.84 10.20
N GLY A 12 -14.19 -7.10 10.51
CA GLY A 12 -13.23 -7.46 11.55
C GLY A 12 -11.82 -6.94 11.26
N LEU A 13 -11.33 -7.10 10.04
CA LEU A 13 -9.99 -6.65 9.68
C LEU A 13 -9.89 -5.13 9.54
N PHE A 14 -10.89 -4.44 8.97
CA PHE A 14 -10.91 -2.97 8.93
C PHE A 14 -11.01 -2.36 10.33
N THR A 15 -11.84 -2.93 11.21
CA THR A 15 -11.92 -2.43 12.60
C THR A 15 -10.60 -2.63 13.33
N LEU A 16 -9.93 -3.79 13.16
CA LEU A 16 -8.59 -4.03 13.70
C LEU A 16 -7.57 -3.05 13.13
N GLU A 17 -7.57 -2.81 11.81
CA GLU A 17 -6.67 -1.85 11.16
C GLU A 17 -6.81 -0.45 11.76
N LEU A 18 -8.04 -0.01 12.09
CA LEU A 18 -8.30 1.31 12.67
C LEU A 18 -7.87 1.44 14.14
N MET A 19 -7.49 0.35 14.82
CA MET A 19 -7.04 0.40 16.22
C MET A 19 -5.61 0.96 16.32
N ASP A 20 -5.39 1.92 17.24
CA ASP A 20 -4.07 2.53 17.45
C ASP A 20 -2.92 1.53 17.66
N PRO A 21 -3.09 0.44 18.45
CA PRO A 21 -2.01 -0.54 18.60
C PRO A 21 -1.65 -1.22 17.28
N VAL A 22 -2.64 -1.51 16.43
CA VAL A 22 -2.40 -2.15 15.13
C VAL A 22 -1.73 -1.15 14.18
N GLN A 23 -2.17 0.11 14.19
CA GLN A 23 -1.53 1.17 13.42
C GLN A 23 -0.03 1.30 13.77
N ILE A 24 0.30 1.37 15.05
CA ILE A 24 1.68 1.58 15.51
C ILE A 24 2.56 0.33 15.31
N TRP A 25 2.05 -0.86 15.67
CA TRP A 25 2.89 -2.07 15.72
C TRP A 25 2.87 -2.90 14.44
N VAL A 26 1.90 -2.68 13.55
CA VAL A 26 1.74 -3.48 12.31
C VAL A 26 1.79 -2.58 11.08
N ILE A 27 0.90 -1.59 11.00
CA ILE A 27 0.71 -0.79 9.79
C ILE A 27 1.91 0.13 9.53
N GLN A 28 2.38 0.86 10.53
CA GLN A 28 3.54 1.75 10.39
C GLN A 28 4.82 1.01 10.01
N PRO A 29 5.19 -0.13 10.63
CA PRO A 29 6.34 -0.93 10.20
C PRO A 29 6.23 -1.42 8.75
N ILE A 30 5.06 -1.91 8.33
CA ILE A 30 4.82 -2.31 6.92
C ILE A 30 5.02 -1.10 5.99
N THR A 31 4.42 0.03 6.35
CA THR A 31 4.50 1.28 5.58
C THR A 31 5.93 1.78 5.47
N ALA A 32 6.70 1.71 6.56
CA ALA A 32 8.12 2.05 6.58
C ALA A 32 8.94 1.09 5.71
N GLY A 33 8.62 -0.20 5.73
CA GLY A 33 9.22 -1.19 4.82
C GLY A 33 9.00 -0.82 3.35
N ILE A 34 7.78 -0.45 2.98
CA ILE A 34 7.44 0.02 1.62
C ILE A 34 8.22 1.29 1.27
N ALA A 35 8.31 2.24 2.20
CA ALA A 35 9.08 3.47 2.00
C ALA A 35 10.57 3.17 1.75
N HIS A 36 11.16 2.29 2.56
CA HIS A 36 12.55 1.87 2.41
C HIS A 36 12.81 1.15 1.09
N VAL A 37 11.95 0.21 0.70
CA VAL A 37 12.08 -0.50 -0.58
C VAL A 37 11.93 0.48 -1.76
N SER A 38 10.94 1.36 -1.70
CA SER A 38 10.69 2.36 -2.75
C SER A 38 11.88 3.34 -2.89
N ALA A 39 12.41 3.83 -1.76
CA ALA A 39 13.60 4.69 -1.77
C ALA A 39 14.85 3.95 -2.28
N SER A 40 15.03 2.68 -1.93
CA SER A 40 16.16 1.88 -2.42
C SER A 40 16.10 1.70 -3.94
N LEU A 41 14.91 1.52 -4.51
CA LEU A 41 14.70 1.47 -5.96
C LEU A 41 14.92 2.84 -6.62
N LEU A 42 14.46 3.92 -5.99
CA LEU A 42 14.69 5.28 -6.47
C LEU A 42 16.19 5.63 -6.49
N GLN A 43 16.95 5.21 -5.47
CA GLN A 43 18.39 5.41 -5.35
C GLN A 43 19.21 4.80 -6.50
N LEU A 44 18.66 3.83 -7.23
CA LEU A 44 19.30 3.30 -8.44
C LEU A 44 19.39 4.35 -9.56
N PHE A 45 18.54 5.37 -9.53
CA PHE A 45 18.45 6.44 -10.53
C PHE A 45 18.75 7.82 -9.95
N ASP A 46 18.46 8.05 -8.67
CA ASP A 46 18.65 9.33 -7.97
C ASP A 46 19.19 9.08 -6.54
N SER A 47 20.50 9.30 -6.36
CA SER A 47 21.19 9.06 -5.09
C SER A 47 20.82 10.04 -3.97
N THR A 48 20.05 11.09 -4.28
CA THR A 48 19.65 12.13 -3.32
C THR A 48 18.39 11.77 -2.54
N VAL A 49 17.72 10.68 -2.94
CA VAL A 49 16.51 10.17 -2.30
C VAL A 49 16.84 9.38 -1.05
N HIS A 50 16.14 9.66 0.05
CA HIS A 50 16.28 8.93 1.30
C HIS A 50 14.91 8.64 1.93
N ALA A 51 14.81 7.50 2.61
CA ALA A 51 13.65 7.15 3.44
C ALA A 51 13.98 7.27 4.94
N GLN A 52 13.05 7.83 5.71
CA GLN A 52 13.07 7.87 7.16
C GLN A 52 11.69 7.51 7.71
N GLY A 53 11.55 6.28 8.24
CA GLY A 53 10.26 5.75 8.64
C GLY A 53 9.32 5.67 7.43
N ILE A 54 8.19 6.37 7.49
CA ILE A 54 7.20 6.43 6.41
C ILE A 54 7.44 7.57 5.39
N LEU A 55 8.46 8.40 5.62
CA LEU A 55 8.77 9.56 4.80
C LEU A 55 9.82 9.19 3.74
N ILE A 56 9.60 9.60 2.49
CA ILE A 56 10.59 9.60 1.42
C ILE A 56 10.87 11.06 1.05
N SER A 57 12.13 11.46 1.03
CA SER A 57 12.54 12.85 0.78
C SER A 57 13.71 12.94 -0.19
N ASN A 58 13.75 14.00 -0.99
CA ASN A 58 14.91 14.39 -1.78
C ASN A 58 15.73 15.46 -1.01
N ARG A 59 17.03 15.23 -0.79
CA ARG A 59 17.90 16.16 -0.04
C ARG A 59 18.26 17.44 -0.79
N GLU A 60 18.24 17.42 -2.11
CA GLU A 60 18.57 18.59 -2.93
C GLU A 60 17.37 19.52 -3.11
N THR A 61 16.19 18.97 -3.41
CA THR A 61 14.99 19.78 -3.62
C THR A 61 14.22 20.08 -2.33
N GLY A 62 14.48 19.33 -1.26
CA GLY A 62 13.76 19.43 0.02
C GLY A 62 12.32 18.89 -0.03
N GLN A 63 11.88 18.33 -1.16
CA GLN A 63 10.54 17.76 -1.31
C GLN A 63 10.45 16.41 -0.62
N ALA A 64 9.31 16.17 0.05
CA ALA A 64 9.08 14.94 0.78
C ALA A 64 7.63 14.45 0.63
N VAL A 65 7.48 13.13 0.53
CA VAL A 65 6.20 12.41 0.53
C VAL A 65 6.15 11.52 1.76
N SER A 66 5.08 11.62 2.53
CA SER A 66 4.79 10.66 3.61
C SER A 66 3.75 9.66 3.12
N ILE A 67 4.04 8.36 3.24
CA ILE A 67 3.07 7.31 2.95
C ILE A 67 2.14 7.22 4.16
N GLN A 68 0.88 7.61 3.99
CA GLN A 68 -0.13 7.54 5.05
C GLN A 68 -0.95 6.23 4.96
N PRO A 69 -1.62 5.82 6.05
CA PRO A 69 -2.70 4.83 5.97
C PRO A 69 -3.67 5.21 4.83
N GLY A 70 -4.14 4.24 4.05
CA GLY A 70 -4.83 4.43 2.77
C GLY A 70 -3.94 4.30 1.54
N CYS A 71 -2.62 4.42 1.70
CA CYS A 71 -1.65 4.45 0.60
C CYS A 71 -0.59 3.35 0.69
N ASN A 72 -0.68 2.47 1.69
CA ASN A 72 0.27 1.36 1.90
C ASN A 72 -0.24 0.02 1.34
N GLY A 73 -1.44 0.02 0.74
CA GLY A 73 -2.07 -1.14 0.11
C GLY A 73 -2.68 -2.14 1.09
N VAL A 74 -2.72 -1.84 2.39
CA VAL A 74 -3.29 -2.75 3.41
C VAL A 74 -4.79 -2.94 3.23
N GLU A 75 -5.53 -1.89 2.89
CA GLU A 75 -6.97 -1.95 2.67
C GLU A 75 -7.32 -2.89 1.50
N ALA A 76 -6.53 -2.84 0.42
CA ALA A 76 -6.67 -3.75 -0.70
C ALA A 76 -6.34 -5.20 -0.30
N MET A 77 -5.31 -5.40 0.53
CA MET A 77 -4.98 -6.73 1.08
C MET A 77 -6.11 -7.27 1.95
N ILE A 78 -6.73 -6.44 2.80
CA ILE A 78 -7.89 -6.81 3.64
C ILE A 78 -9.07 -7.26 2.77
N CYS A 79 -9.40 -6.50 1.73
CA CYS A 79 -10.45 -6.85 0.77
C CYS A 79 -10.18 -8.21 0.10
N LEU A 80 -8.92 -8.43 -0.33
CA LEU A 80 -8.51 -9.72 -0.90
C LEU A 80 -8.64 -10.85 0.12
N THR A 81 -8.22 -10.64 1.38
CA THR A 81 -8.36 -11.64 2.45
C THR A 81 -9.83 -12.01 2.63
N ALA A 82 -10.71 -11.02 2.75
CA ALA A 82 -12.14 -11.25 2.92
C ALA A 82 -12.72 -12.07 1.75
N ALA A 83 -12.37 -11.73 0.51
CA ALA A 83 -12.82 -12.43 -0.69
C ALA A 83 -12.33 -13.89 -0.73
N VAL A 84 -11.04 -14.12 -0.49
CA VAL A 84 -10.45 -15.46 -0.50
C VAL A 84 -11.02 -16.34 0.61
N MET A 85 -11.23 -15.77 1.80
CA MET A 85 -11.79 -16.49 2.95
C MET A 85 -13.25 -16.88 2.76
N ALA A 86 -14.03 -16.03 2.07
CA ALA A 86 -15.41 -16.32 1.71
C ALA A 86 -15.55 -17.39 0.60
N THR A 87 -14.50 -17.61 -0.18
CA THR A 87 -14.50 -18.55 -1.31
C THR A 87 -14.34 -20.00 -0.82
N PRO A 88 -15.13 -20.96 -1.35
CA PRO A 88 -14.97 -22.38 -1.04
C PRO A 88 -13.72 -22.93 -1.76
N ALA A 89 -12.56 -22.78 -1.15
CA ALA A 89 -11.27 -23.24 -1.66
C ALA A 89 -10.48 -23.98 -0.58
N THR A 90 -9.57 -24.86 -1.00
CA THR A 90 -8.66 -25.54 -0.06
C THR A 90 -7.68 -24.53 0.57
N TRP A 91 -7.19 -24.80 1.78
CA TRP A 91 -6.24 -23.91 2.45
C TRP A 91 -4.95 -23.67 1.64
N ARG A 92 -4.49 -24.67 0.86
CA ARG A 92 -3.34 -24.49 -0.05
C ARG A 92 -3.62 -23.46 -1.13
N GLN A 93 -4.79 -23.52 -1.77
CA GLN A 93 -5.21 -22.55 -2.78
C GLN A 93 -5.40 -21.16 -2.17
N ARG A 94 -5.97 -21.07 -0.96
CA ARG A 94 -6.13 -19.80 -0.24
C ARG A 94 -4.79 -19.13 0.04
N LEU A 95 -3.84 -19.86 0.64
CA LEU A 95 -2.52 -19.31 0.97
C LEU A 95 -1.74 -18.91 -0.30
N PHE A 96 -1.83 -19.71 -1.36
CA PHE A 96 -1.20 -19.39 -2.63
C PHE A 96 -1.82 -18.13 -3.28
N GLY A 97 -3.15 -18.06 -3.32
CA GLY A 97 -3.88 -16.90 -3.85
C GLY A 97 -3.62 -15.63 -3.05
N LEU A 98 -3.61 -15.71 -1.72
CA LEU A 98 -3.23 -14.59 -0.85
C LEU A 98 -1.78 -14.17 -1.07
N GLY A 99 -0.85 -15.13 -1.14
CA GLY A 99 0.57 -14.84 -1.35
C GLY A 99 0.83 -14.10 -2.65
N ILE A 100 0.29 -14.61 -3.77
CA ILE A 100 0.43 -13.96 -5.08
C ILE A 100 -0.29 -12.60 -5.09
N GLY A 101 -1.51 -12.53 -4.56
CA GLY A 101 -2.28 -11.29 -4.55
C GLY A 101 -1.62 -10.21 -3.71
N TYR A 102 -1.09 -10.53 -2.52
CA TYR A 102 -0.34 -9.56 -1.71
C TYR A 102 0.93 -9.10 -2.41
N LEU A 103 1.68 -10.01 -3.05
CA LEU A 103 2.85 -9.64 -3.82
C LEU A 103 2.49 -8.68 -4.97
N ALA A 104 1.42 -8.96 -5.71
CA ALA A 104 0.95 -8.11 -6.79
C ALA A 104 0.50 -6.73 -6.30
N ILE A 105 -0.28 -6.68 -5.21
CA ILE A 105 -0.72 -5.43 -4.57
C ILE A 105 0.50 -4.61 -4.12
N GLN A 106 1.47 -5.23 -3.46
CA GLN A 106 2.65 -4.50 -2.98
C GLN A 106 3.56 -4.04 -4.13
N ALA A 107 3.71 -4.83 -5.19
CA ALA A 107 4.45 -4.41 -6.38
C ALA A 107 3.80 -3.18 -7.05
N LEU A 108 2.47 -3.20 -7.24
CA LEU A 108 1.74 -2.05 -7.75
C LEU A 108 1.82 -0.84 -6.80
N ASN A 109 1.80 -1.08 -5.49
CA ASN A 109 1.91 0.00 -4.52
C ASN A 109 3.30 0.66 -4.53
N ILE A 110 4.37 -0.11 -4.70
CA ILE A 110 5.72 0.45 -4.88
C ILE A 110 5.78 1.30 -6.15
N LEU A 111 5.21 0.82 -7.27
CA LEU A 111 5.13 1.59 -8.51
C LEU A 111 4.34 2.90 -8.30
N ARG A 112 3.22 2.85 -7.57
CA ARG A 112 2.46 4.03 -7.16
C ARG A 112 3.33 5.02 -6.41
N VAL A 113 4.01 4.60 -5.35
CA VAL A 113 4.84 5.49 -4.52
C VAL A 113 5.95 6.13 -5.35
N ILE A 114 6.67 5.36 -6.17
CA ILE A 114 7.75 5.85 -7.03
C ILE A 114 7.22 6.87 -8.04
N SER A 115 6.11 6.56 -8.73
CA SER A 115 5.53 7.47 -9.73
C SER A 115 5.05 8.78 -9.10
N LEU A 116 4.37 8.71 -7.96
CA LEU A 116 3.87 9.87 -7.23
C LEU A 116 5.02 10.73 -6.69
N PHE A 117 6.12 10.10 -6.25
CA PHE A 117 7.30 10.85 -5.83
C PHE A 117 7.88 11.71 -6.96
N TYR A 118 8.01 11.18 -8.18
CA TYR A 118 8.46 11.98 -9.33
C TYR A 118 7.43 13.03 -9.78
N LEU A 119 6.13 12.68 -9.77
CA LEU A 119 5.08 13.64 -10.09
C LEU A 119 5.06 14.82 -9.12
N LEU A 120 5.31 14.59 -7.83
CA LEU A 120 5.40 15.67 -6.84
C LEU A 120 6.53 16.65 -7.19
N GLN A 121 7.67 16.13 -7.64
CA GLN A 121 8.80 16.98 -8.04
C GLN A 121 8.50 17.82 -9.28
N TRP A 122 7.68 17.28 -10.19
CA TRP A 122 7.37 17.94 -11.46
C TRP A 122 6.19 18.91 -11.38
N ASN A 123 5.05 18.49 -10.82
CA ASN A 123 3.83 19.29 -10.77
C ASN A 123 2.81 18.77 -9.72
N GLN A 124 2.43 19.63 -8.78
CA GLN A 124 1.46 19.32 -7.72
C GLN A 124 0.06 18.92 -8.24
N VAL A 125 -0.42 19.55 -9.32
CA VAL A 125 -1.77 19.27 -9.86
C VAL A 125 -1.84 17.85 -10.45
N TRP A 126 -0.80 17.46 -11.18
CA TRP A 126 -0.71 16.09 -11.72
C TRP A 126 -0.50 15.05 -10.63
N PHE A 127 0.26 15.39 -9.58
CA PHE A 127 0.37 14.56 -8.39
C PHE A 127 -1.01 14.30 -7.77
N GLU A 128 -1.79 15.34 -7.50
CA GLU A 128 -3.12 15.21 -6.88
C GLU A 128 -4.08 14.39 -7.77
N TRP A 129 -4.10 14.68 -9.07
CA TRP A 129 -4.95 13.92 -10.00
C TRP A 129 -4.56 12.44 -10.06
N ALA A 130 -3.26 12.13 -10.17
CA ALA A 130 -2.80 10.76 -10.23
C ALA A 130 -3.02 10.03 -8.90
N HIS A 131 -2.83 10.73 -7.78
CA HIS A 131 -3.03 10.19 -6.44
C HIS A 131 -4.49 9.84 -6.17
N LEU A 132 -5.42 10.74 -6.50
CA LEU A 132 -6.83 10.60 -6.16
C LEU A 132 -7.62 9.75 -7.17
N TYR A 133 -7.27 9.81 -8.46
CA TYR A 133 -8.07 9.18 -9.51
C TYR A 133 -7.36 8.00 -10.17
N LEU A 134 -6.15 8.21 -10.69
CA LEU A 134 -5.47 7.19 -11.49
C LEU A 134 -5.14 5.95 -10.66
N TRP A 135 -4.39 6.12 -9.58
CA TRP A 135 -3.95 5.00 -8.76
C TRP A 135 -5.08 4.35 -7.97
N GLN A 136 -6.06 5.16 -7.53
CA GLN A 136 -7.25 4.64 -6.88
C GLN A 136 -8.03 3.72 -7.82
N ALA A 137 -8.20 4.13 -9.08
CA ALA A 137 -8.83 3.27 -10.09
C ALA A 137 -8.00 2.02 -10.36
N LEU A 138 -6.69 2.13 -10.58
CA LEU A 138 -5.86 0.97 -10.90
C LEU A 138 -5.78 -0.10 -9.79
N ILE A 139 -5.93 0.29 -8.52
CA ILE A 139 -5.81 -0.63 -7.39
C ILE A 139 -7.18 -1.19 -6.97
N ILE A 140 -8.26 -0.41 -7.09
CA ILE A 140 -9.58 -0.78 -6.55
C ILE A 140 -10.59 -1.20 -7.63
N LEU A 141 -10.56 -0.58 -8.82
CA LEU A 141 -11.44 -0.90 -9.95
C LEU A 141 -10.87 -2.05 -10.79
#